data_AF-A0AAD4XWV3-F1
#
_entry.id   AF-A0AAD4XWV3-F1
#
_cell.length_a   1.000
_cell.length_b   1.000
_cell.length_c   1.000
_cell.angle_alpha   90.00
_cell.angle_beta   90.00
_cell.angle_gamma   90.00
#
_symmetry.space_group_name_H-M   'P 1'
#
loop_
_entity.id
_entity.type
_entity.pdbx_description
1 polymer ?
#
loop_
_entity_poly.entity_id
_entity_poly.type
_entity_poly.pdbx_seq_one_letter_code
_entity_poly.pdbx_strand_id
1 'polypeptide(L)'
;MKIAVPFRFFLTILVVLLFSHSYSCTFTITNNCPYTIWPGTLAGAGTPQLPTTGFELGSGLSVRIPSTPGWSGRIWARTGCTFDQTGLGVCQTGDCGGRLECSGAGATPPASLFEITMGKGDDKDFYDVSIVDGYNLPLIATPQTDIGGCNATGCVYDLNLGCPKELQVVQRLNEAGVIGCKSACEAFGLDQYCCAGEFANPNTCRPSVYSTIFKRACPRAYSYAFDDGTSTFTCKALEYNITFCPTQIGVGRQDDGVNSEPLRDNSYGEVVAVVPSSSNNLAFPKSVILLLILTFF
;
A
#
# COMPACT_ATOMS: atom_id res chain seq x y z
N MET A 1 -35.73 -12.80 -44.54
CA MET A 1 -36.26 -12.91 -43.17
C MET A 1 -35.63 -11.79 -42.33
N LYS A 2 -36.35 -10.68 -42.09
CA LYS A 2 -35.85 -9.57 -41.26
C LYS A 2 -36.15 -9.93 -39.81
N ILE A 3 -35.13 -10.28 -39.03
CA ILE A 3 -35.27 -10.56 -37.61
C ILE A 3 -35.51 -9.21 -36.92
N ALA A 4 -36.77 -8.89 -36.61
CA ALA A 4 -37.11 -7.73 -35.81
C ALA A 4 -36.77 -8.04 -34.34
N VAL A 5 -35.67 -7.50 -33.84
CA VAL A 5 -35.34 -7.59 -32.42
C VAL A 5 -36.30 -6.66 -31.66
N PRO A 6 -37.12 -7.17 -30.72
CA PRO A 6 -38.13 -6.37 -30.05
C PRO A 6 -37.47 -5.29 -29.18
N PHE A 7 -38.01 -4.06 -29.20
CA PHE A 7 -37.51 -2.90 -28.44
C PHE A 7 -37.30 -3.20 -26.94
N ARG A 8 -38.11 -4.07 -26.35
CA ARG A 8 -37.97 -4.55 -24.95
C ARG A 8 -36.65 -5.30 -24.71
N PHE A 9 -36.12 -5.99 -25.72
CA PHE A 9 -34.83 -6.69 -25.67
C PHE A 9 -33.65 -5.71 -25.71
N PHE A 10 -33.79 -4.61 -26.47
CA PHE A 10 -32.79 -3.54 -26.51
C PHE A 10 -32.71 -2.78 -25.18
N LEU A 11 -33.85 -2.51 -24.55
CA LEU A 11 -33.92 -1.84 -23.26
C LEU A 11 -33.35 -2.69 -22.11
N THR A 12 -33.58 -4.00 -22.12
CA THR A 12 -33.00 -4.92 -21.12
C THR A 12 -31.49 -5.05 -21.26
N ILE A 13 -30.96 -5.12 -22.49
CA ILE A 13 -29.51 -5.10 -22.73
C ILE A 13 -28.89 -3.77 -22.26
N LEU A 14 -29.53 -2.64 -22.54
CA LEU A 14 -29.06 -1.32 -22.08
C LEU A 14 -29.02 -1.22 -20.55
N VAL A 15 -30.03 -1.76 -19.86
CA VAL A 15 -30.09 -1.79 -18.40
C VAL A 15 -29.01 -2.71 -17.80
N VAL A 16 -28.74 -3.88 -18.39
CA VAL A 16 -27.67 -4.79 -17.94
C VAL A 16 -26.27 -4.17 -18.12
N LEU A 17 -26.04 -3.40 -19.19
CA LEU A 17 -24.77 -2.67 -19.40
C LEU A 17 -24.55 -1.56 -18.36
N LEU A 18 -25.63 -0.94 -17.87
CA LEU A 18 -25.59 0.10 -16.82
C LEU A 18 -25.31 -0.46 -15.40
N PHE A 19 -25.45 -1.78 -15.19
CA PHE A 19 -25.23 -2.45 -13.89
C PHE A 19 -23.91 -3.21 -13.79
N SER A 20 -22.90 -2.81 -14.57
CA SER A 20 -21.54 -3.35 -14.45
C SER A 20 -20.91 -2.92 -13.12
N HIS A 21 -21.15 -3.67 -12.04
CA HIS A 21 -20.47 -3.47 -10.76
C HIS A 21 -18.99 -3.82 -10.94
N SER A 22 -18.17 -2.80 -11.16
CA SER A 22 -16.72 -2.92 -11.15
C SER A 22 -16.27 -2.89 -9.70
N TYR A 23 -15.87 -4.05 -9.17
CA TYR A 23 -15.25 -4.14 -7.84
C TYR A 23 -13.84 -3.57 -7.92
N SER A 24 -13.71 -2.27 -7.70
CA SER A 24 -12.43 -1.57 -7.55
C SER A 24 -12.03 -1.61 -6.08
N CYS A 25 -10.79 -2.01 -5.80
CA CYS A 25 -10.23 -1.88 -4.46
C CYS A 25 -9.67 -0.47 -4.30
N THR A 26 -9.73 0.10 -3.10
CA THR A 26 -9.12 1.41 -2.81
C THR A 26 -7.86 1.24 -1.98
N PHE A 27 -6.80 1.95 -2.31
CA PHE A 27 -5.65 2.14 -1.45
C PHE A 27 -5.79 3.44 -0.68
N THR A 28 -5.76 3.39 0.64
CA THR A 28 -5.69 4.59 1.48
C THR A 28 -4.27 4.70 2.03
N ILE A 29 -3.51 5.65 1.49
CA ILE A 29 -2.11 5.88 1.84
C ILE A 29 -2.05 7.01 2.87
N THR A 30 -1.50 6.72 4.04
CA THR A 30 -1.43 7.64 5.18
C THR A 30 0.02 7.91 5.57
N ASN A 31 0.36 9.18 5.75
CA ASN A 31 1.63 9.59 6.31
C ASN A 31 1.48 9.94 7.80
N ASN A 32 1.94 9.06 8.69
CA ASN A 32 2.06 9.37 10.13
C ASN A 32 3.50 9.76 10.53
N CYS A 33 4.41 9.90 9.57
CA CYS A 33 5.75 10.38 9.84
C CYS A 33 5.71 11.86 10.23
N PRO A 34 6.61 12.35 11.09
CA PRO A 34 6.64 13.74 11.53
C PRO A 34 7.16 14.72 10.45
N TYR A 35 7.25 14.26 9.20
CA TYR A 35 7.77 14.98 8.05
C TYR A 35 7.04 14.57 6.77
N THR A 36 7.15 15.39 5.74
CA THR A 36 6.61 15.09 4.41
C THR A 36 7.30 13.88 3.80
N ILE A 37 6.50 13.01 3.18
CA ILE A 37 6.97 11.90 2.34
C ILE A 37 6.42 12.06 0.93
N TRP A 38 7.01 11.36 -0.02
CA TRP A 38 6.51 11.34 -1.39
C TRP A 38 6.22 9.91 -1.82
N PRO A 39 5.00 9.40 -1.63
CA PRO A 39 4.64 8.07 -2.07
C PRO A 39 4.87 7.89 -3.57
N GLY A 40 5.21 6.66 -3.96
CA GLY A 40 5.36 6.22 -5.34
C GLY A 40 4.56 4.94 -5.57
N THR A 41 4.05 4.76 -6.78
CA THR A 41 3.35 3.53 -7.17
C THR A 41 3.92 2.98 -8.48
N LEU A 42 4.00 1.67 -8.57
CA LEU A 42 4.42 0.97 -9.79
C LEU A 42 3.50 -0.21 -10.04
N ALA A 43 2.81 -0.19 -11.17
CA ALA A 43 2.06 -1.34 -11.65
C ALA A 43 3.00 -2.46 -12.14
N GLY A 44 2.62 -3.70 -11.83
CA GLY A 44 3.24 -4.91 -12.34
C GLY A 44 2.86 -5.18 -13.81
N ALA A 45 3.59 -6.11 -14.43
CA ALA A 45 3.39 -6.45 -15.83
C ALA A 45 1.93 -6.87 -16.12
N GLY A 46 1.35 -6.29 -17.17
CA GLY A 46 -0.02 -6.62 -17.60
C GLY A 46 -1.13 -5.87 -16.84
N THR A 47 -0.79 -4.93 -15.97
CA THR A 47 -1.77 -4.06 -15.28
C THR A 47 -1.49 -2.58 -15.54
N PRO A 48 -2.52 -1.71 -15.56
CA PRO A 48 -2.34 -0.29 -15.80
C PRO A 48 -1.72 0.40 -14.57
N GLN A 49 -1.02 1.52 -14.82
CA GLN A 49 -0.63 2.42 -13.73
C GLN A 49 -1.86 2.92 -12.99
N LEU A 50 -1.71 3.16 -11.68
CA LEU A 50 -2.72 3.85 -10.89
C LEU A 50 -2.87 5.30 -11.38
N PRO A 51 -3.96 6.01 -11.01
CA PRO A 51 -4.19 7.40 -11.44
C PRO A 51 -3.05 8.38 -11.15
N THR A 52 -2.19 8.08 -10.17
CA THR A 52 -0.92 8.77 -9.91
C THR A 52 0.16 7.73 -9.59
N THR A 53 1.37 8.00 -10.04
CA THR A 53 2.58 7.21 -9.81
C THR A 53 3.54 7.87 -8.83
N GLY A 54 3.27 9.11 -8.40
CA GLY A 54 3.95 9.73 -7.28
C GLY A 54 3.45 11.13 -6.95
N PHE A 55 3.38 11.43 -5.65
CA PHE A 55 2.77 12.67 -5.13
C PHE A 55 3.42 13.05 -3.80
N GLU A 56 3.22 14.30 -3.38
CA GLU A 56 3.61 14.78 -2.05
C GLU A 56 2.53 14.45 -1.02
N LEU A 57 2.94 13.98 0.17
CA LEU A 57 2.03 13.69 1.27
C LEU A 57 2.58 14.25 2.58
N GLY A 58 1.98 15.35 3.05
CA GLY A 58 2.32 15.98 4.33
C GLY A 58 2.00 15.11 5.54
N SER A 59 2.62 15.42 6.68
CA SER A 59 2.40 14.73 7.96
C SER A 59 0.92 14.76 8.37
N GLY A 60 0.38 13.62 8.79
CA GLY A 60 -1.01 13.42 9.20
C GLY A 60 -2.02 13.36 8.06
N LEU A 61 -1.59 13.52 6.80
CA LEU A 61 -2.47 13.49 5.65
C LEU A 61 -2.64 12.08 5.08
N SER A 62 -3.75 11.87 4.38
CA SER A 62 -4.06 10.63 3.67
C SER A 62 -4.57 10.90 2.27
N VAL A 63 -4.25 10.00 1.33
CA VAL A 63 -4.74 10.02 -0.06
C VAL A 63 -5.37 8.68 -0.38
N ARG A 64 -6.52 8.70 -1.07
CA ARG A 64 -7.22 7.50 -1.54
C ARG A 64 -7.00 7.34 -3.05
N ILE A 65 -6.53 6.18 -3.45
CA ILE A 65 -6.24 5.84 -4.84
C ILE A 65 -7.08 4.62 -5.24
N PRO A 66 -8.03 4.75 -6.16
CA PRO A 66 -8.77 3.60 -6.67
C PRO A 66 -7.87 2.75 -7.57
N SER A 67 -7.98 1.42 -7.44
CA SER A 67 -7.31 0.44 -8.30
C SER A 67 -8.26 -0.14 -9.34
N THR A 68 -7.73 -0.92 -10.27
CA THR A 68 -8.56 -1.74 -11.18
C THR A 68 -8.68 -3.17 -10.65
N PRO A 69 -9.77 -3.90 -10.99
CA PRO A 69 -9.89 -5.30 -10.62
C PRO A 69 -8.69 -6.12 -11.12
N GLY A 70 -8.09 -6.92 -10.24
CA GLY A 70 -6.91 -7.74 -10.55
C GLY A 70 -5.61 -6.95 -10.70
N TRP A 71 -5.54 -5.72 -10.19
CA TRP A 71 -4.31 -4.93 -10.18
C TRP A 71 -3.20 -5.64 -9.38
N SER A 72 -1.98 -5.51 -9.87
CA SER A 72 -0.78 -6.03 -9.23
C SER A 72 0.29 -4.94 -9.28
N GLY A 73 1.08 -4.80 -8.22
CA GLY A 73 2.12 -3.79 -8.18
C GLY A 73 2.64 -3.54 -6.78
N ARG A 74 3.37 -2.43 -6.65
CA ARG A 74 4.02 -2.03 -5.41
C ARG A 74 3.84 -0.55 -5.10
N ILE A 75 3.83 -0.24 -3.81
CA ILE A 75 3.69 1.11 -3.26
C ILE A 75 4.79 1.31 -2.23
N TRP A 76 5.45 2.46 -2.28
CA TRP A 76 6.52 2.84 -1.34
C TRP A 76 6.44 4.33 -1.04
N ALA A 77 7.33 4.84 -0.18
CA ALA A 77 7.48 6.27 0.05
C ALA A 77 8.93 6.71 0.00
N ARG A 78 9.14 7.91 -0.54
CA ARG A 78 10.42 8.59 -0.67
C ARG A 78 10.60 9.62 0.45
N THR A 79 11.85 9.88 0.83
CA THR A 79 12.20 10.86 1.87
C THR A 79 13.26 11.85 1.40
N GLY A 80 13.28 13.04 2.02
CA GLY A 80 14.28 14.06 1.73
C GLY A 80 14.25 14.54 0.28
N CYS A 81 13.05 14.65 -0.31
CA CYS A 81 12.90 15.01 -1.71
C CYS A 81 12.97 16.53 -1.93
N THR A 82 13.47 16.92 -3.09
CA THR A 82 13.36 18.30 -3.59
C THR A 82 13.03 18.21 -5.07
N PHE A 83 11.91 18.81 -5.47
CA PHE A 83 11.44 18.88 -6.85
C PHE A 83 11.28 20.34 -7.28
N ASP A 84 11.58 20.61 -8.54
CA ASP A 84 11.26 21.88 -9.19
C ASP A 84 9.78 21.92 -9.63
N GLN A 85 9.38 23.04 -10.23
CA GLN A 85 8.00 23.25 -10.70
C GLN A 85 7.58 22.30 -11.84
N THR A 86 8.54 21.67 -12.52
CA THR A 86 8.29 20.67 -13.56
C THR A 86 8.21 19.24 -13.00
N GLY A 87 8.42 19.08 -11.68
CA GLY A 87 8.44 17.80 -11.01
C GLY A 87 9.75 17.04 -11.19
N LEU A 88 10.83 17.69 -11.65
CA LEU A 88 12.17 17.09 -11.73
C LEU A 88 12.95 17.39 -10.45
N GLY A 89 13.76 16.44 -9.99
CA GLY A 89 14.39 16.56 -8.69
C GLY A 89 15.17 15.34 -8.24
N VAL A 90 15.26 15.15 -6.93
CA VAL A 90 15.92 14.00 -6.32
C VAL A 90 15.36 13.74 -4.92
N CYS A 91 15.30 12.48 -4.52
CA CYS A 91 15.05 12.05 -3.16
C CYS A 91 16.27 11.36 -2.55
N GLN A 92 16.40 11.42 -1.22
CA GLN A 92 17.50 10.77 -0.51
C GLN A 92 17.32 9.26 -0.42
N THR A 93 16.07 8.78 -0.33
CA THR A 93 15.72 7.34 -0.34
C THR A 93 14.52 7.08 -1.24
N GLY A 94 14.46 5.87 -1.82
CA GLY A 94 13.34 5.41 -2.65
C GLY A 94 13.13 6.16 -3.97
N ASP A 95 14.10 6.98 -4.40
CA ASP A 95 13.97 7.81 -5.60
C ASP A 95 13.62 6.97 -6.85
N CYS A 96 12.82 7.52 -7.76
CA CYS A 96 12.35 6.81 -8.95
C CYS A 96 12.80 7.47 -10.26
N GLY A 97 14.06 7.92 -10.30
CA GLY A 97 14.67 8.50 -11.50
C GLY A 97 14.54 10.02 -11.56
N GLY A 98 14.57 10.68 -10.40
CA GLY A 98 14.64 12.13 -10.26
C GLY A 98 13.38 12.86 -10.69
N ARG A 99 12.20 12.28 -10.44
CA ARG A 99 10.90 12.79 -10.87
C ARG A 99 9.81 12.57 -9.82
N LEU A 100 8.89 13.52 -9.68
CA LEU A 100 7.77 13.44 -8.74
C LEU A 100 6.85 12.28 -9.09
N GLU A 101 6.39 12.23 -10.34
CA GLU A 101 5.60 11.13 -10.90
C GLU A 101 6.55 10.04 -11.44
N CYS A 102 6.56 8.86 -10.81
CA CYS A 102 7.52 7.81 -11.13
C CYS A 102 7.36 7.23 -12.55
N SER A 103 6.20 7.37 -13.18
CA SER A 103 5.98 7.08 -14.60
C SER A 103 6.45 5.69 -15.05
N GLY A 104 6.24 4.68 -14.20
CA GLY A 104 6.67 3.30 -14.46
C GLY A 104 8.10 2.96 -14.02
N ALA A 105 8.84 3.91 -13.44
CA ALA A 105 10.09 3.63 -12.74
C ALA A 105 9.82 3.10 -11.33
N GLY A 106 10.63 2.14 -10.88
CA GLY A 106 10.61 1.64 -9.52
C GLY A 106 11.42 2.49 -8.55
N ALA A 107 11.28 2.20 -7.26
CA ALA A 107 12.14 2.75 -6.22
C ALA A 107 13.60 2.33 -6.46
N THR A 108 14.52 3.26 -6.26
CA THR A 108 15.94 2.96 -6.07
C THR A 108 16.14 2.51 -4.63
N PRO A 109 16.64 1.29 -4.38
CA PRO A 109 16.91 0.79 -3.04
C PRO A 109 17.87 1.69 -2.21
N PRO A 110 17.73 1.75 -0.87
CA PRO A 110 16.79 0.98 -0.08
C PRO A 110 15.39 1.59 -0.01
N ALA A 111 14.35 0.74 -0.04
CA ALA A 111 12.96 1.16 0.13
C ALA A 111 12.10 0.04 0.72
N SER A 112 11.34 0.36 1.78
CA SER A 112 10.28 -0.52 2.28
C SER A 112 9.12 -0.53 1.28
N LEU A 113 8.67 -1.71 0.87
CA LEU A 113 7.63 -1.86 -0.16
C LEU A 113 6.37 -2.47 0.44
N PHE A 114 5.19 -2.00 0.03
CA PHE A 114 3.97 -2.79 0.07
C PHE A 114 3.74 -3.38 -1.32
N GLU A 115 3.61 -4.70 -1.39
CA GLU A 115 3.42 -5.45 -2.63
C GLU A 115 2.06 -6.16 -2.59
N ILE A 116 1.36 -6.17 -3.71
CA ILE A 116 0.05 -6.82 -3.81
C ILE A 116 -0.20 -7.34 -5.22
N THR A 117 -0.87 -8.48 -5.29
CA THR A 117 -1.53 -9.01 -6.47
C THR A 117 -2.98 -9.32 -6.12
N MET A 118 -3.91 -8.53 -6.66
CA MET A 118 -5.34 -8.70 -6.41
C MET A 118 -5.90 -9.88 -7.20
N GLY A 119 -6.77 -10.65 -6.56
CA GLY A 119 -7.53 -11.69 -7.23
C GLY A 119 -8.60 -11.11 -8.15
N LYS A 120 -9.03 -11.88 -9.15
CA LYS A 120 -10.16 -11.53 -10.03
C LYS A 120 -11.46 -12.08 -9.45
N GLY A 121 -12.54 -11.31 -9.52
CA GLY A 121 -13.82 -11.71 -8.91
C GLY A 121 -13.67 -11.98 -7.42
N ASP A 122 -14.05 -13.18 -6.99
CA ASP A 122 -14.01 -13.63 -5.59
C ASP A 122 -12.65 -14.25 -5.18
N ASP A 123 -11.68 -14.33 -6.09
CA ASP A 123 -10.34 -14.83 -5.77
C ASP A 123 -9.67 -13.93 -4.72
N LYS A 124 -8.89 -14.57 -3.84
CA LYS A 124 -8.10 -13.88 -2.82
C LYS A 124 -6.98 -13.06 -3.46
N ASP A 125 -6.69 -11.94 -2.82
CA ASP A 125 -5.49 -11.14 -3.04
C ASP A 125 -4.32 -11.76 -2.29
N PHE A 126 -3.11 -11.56 -2.82
CA PHE A 126 -1.83 -11.89 -2.19
C PHE A 126 -1.13 -10.57 -1.92
N TYR A 127 -0.70 -10.34 -0.68
CA TYR A 127 -0.09 -9.08 -0.29
C TYR A 127 0.92 -9.26 0.83
N ASP A 128 1.86 -8.33 0.88
CA ASP A 128 2.91 -8.30 1.88
C ASP A 128 3.57 -6.91 1.96
N VAL A 129 4.28 -6.68 3.06
CA VAL A 129 5.31 -5.66 3.15
C VAL A 129 6.66 -6.35 3.04
N SER A 130 7.54 -5.78 2.22
CA SER A 130 8.81 -6.35 1.83
C SER A 130 9.97 -5.40 2.12
N ILE A 131 11.03 -5.98 2.69
CA ILE A 131 12.32 -5.35 3.00
C ILE A 131 13.43 -6.05 2.20
N VAL A 132 13.06 -6.80 1.15
CA VAL A 132 14.00 -7.46 0.23
C VAL A 132 14.88 -6.43 -0.47
N ASP A 133 14.27 -5.30 -0.86
CA ASP A 133 14.94 -4.14 -1.44
C ASP A 133 15.47 -3.18 -0.36
N GLY A 134 15.61 -3.63 0.89
CA GLY A 134 16.04 -2.81 2.02
C GLY A 134 14.91 -2.03 2.67
N TYR A 135 15.28 -1.12 3.57
CA TYR A 135 14.38 -0.37 4.43
C TYR A 135 14.68 1.13 4.37
N ASN A 136 13.65 1.96 4.39
CA ASN A 136 13.81 3.39 4.62
C ASN A 136 12.81 3.94 5.65
N LEU A 137 11.56 3.47 5.61
CA LEU A 137 10.48 3.90 6.49
C LEU A 137 9.74 2.71 7.12
N PRO A 138 9.22 2.86 8.36
CA PRO A 138 8.27 1.90 8.91
C PRO A 138 6.98 1.91 8.09
N LEU A 139 6.40 0.74 7.86
CA LEU A 139 5.26 0.55 6.97
C LEU A 139 4.37 -0.58 7.47
N ILE A 140 3.07 -0.31 7.60
CA ILE A 140 2.02 -1.34 7.76
C ILE A 140 1.03 -1.24 6.60
N ALA A 141 0.58 -2.38 6.10
CA ALA A 141 -0.61 -2.48 5.28
C ALA A 141 -1.68 -3.33 5.99
N THR A 142 -2.88 -2.77 6.14
CA THR A 142 -4.01 -3.42 6.81
C THR A 142 -5.21 -3.52 5.84
N PRO A 143 -5.58 -4.73 5.39
CA PRO A 143 -6.80 -4.94 4.60
C PRO A 143 -8.06 -4.57 5.41
N GLN A 144 -9.03 -3.96 4.74
CA GLN A 144 -10.37 -3.66 5.25
C GLN A 144 -11.39 -4.55 4.56
N THR A 145 -12.17 -5.28 5.37
CA THR A 145 -13.14 -6.29 4.90
C THR A 145 -14.46 -6.14 5.62
N ASP A 146 -15.57 -6.35 4.92
CA ASP A 146 -16.92 -6.31 5.53
C ASP A 146 -17.21 -7.55 6.40
N ILE A 147 -16.57 -8.69 6.11
CA ILE A 147 -16.83 -9.99 6.74
C ILE A 147 -15.51 -10.71 7.01
N GLY A 148 -15.27 -11.09 8.27
CA GLY A 148 -14.05 -11.75 8.72
C GLY A 148 -12.94 -10.77 9.11
N GLY A 149 -11.79 -11.30 9.51
CA GLY A 149 -10.60 -10.52 9.85
C GLY A 149 -9.43 -10.94 8.98
N CYS A 150 -8.81 -9.97 8.31
CA CYS A 150 -7.59 -10.20 7.54
C CYS A 150 -6.37 -9.66 8.26
N ASN A 151 -5.25 -10.34 8.05
CA ASN A 151 -4.01 -10.08 8.75
C ASN A 151 -3.30 -8.85 8.19
N ALA A 152 -2.92 -7.90 9.04
CA ALA A 152 -2.02 -6.83 8.65
C ALA A 152 -0.61 -7.37 8.35
N THR A 153 0.11 -6.75 7.42
CA THR A 153 1.52 -7.03 7.14
C THR A 153 2.34 -5.76 7.38
N GLY A 154 3.62 -5.89 7.71
CA GLY A 154 4.44 -4.70 7.95
C GLY A 154 5.55 -4.83 8.97
N CYS A 155 6.16 -3.67 9.19
CA CYS A 155 7.11 -3.43 10.25
C CYS A 155 6.84 -2.09 10.95
N VAL A 156 6.55 -2.16 12.24
CA VAL A 156 6.41 -0.98 13.11
C VAL A 156 7.75 -0.49 13.66
N TYR A 157 8.75 -1.37 13.67
CA TYR A 157 10.06 -1.06 14.21
C TYR A 157 10.87 -0.21 13.23
N ASP A 158 11.61 0.75 13.75
CA ASP A 158 12.55 1.55 12.96
C ASP A 158 13.88 0.80 12.78
N LEU A 159 14.05 0.12 11.64
CA LEU A 159 15.27 -0.62 11.34
C LEU A 159 16.50 0.29 11.19
N ASN A 160 16.33 1.58 10.93
CA ASN A 160 17.47 2.50 10.82
C ASN A 160 18.24 2.62 12.14
N LEU A 161 17.56 2.51 13.29
CA LEU A 161 18.17 2.56 14.62
C LEU A 161 19.09 1.36 14.91
N GLY A 162 18.79 0.20 14.32
CA GLY A 162 19.51 -1.05 14.50
C GLY A 162 20.27 -1.52 13.26
N CYS A 163 20.39 -0.68 12.24
CA CYS A 163 20.97 -1.07 10.95
C CYS A 163 22.46 -1.41 11.10
N PRO A 164 22.93 -2.60 10.69
CA PRO A 164 24.35 -2.95 10.65
C PRO A 164 25.15 -1.92 9.85
N LYS A 165 26.35 -1.56 10.32
CA LYS A 165 27.14 -0.42 9.77
C LYS A 165 27.38 -0.54 8.26
N GLU A 166 27.68 -1.75 7.81
CA GLU A 166 27.92 -2.11 6.42
C GLU A 166 26.68 -2.00 5.51
N LEU A 167 25.49 -1.85 6.09
CA LEU A 167 24.22 -1.68 5.38
C LEU A 167 23.66 -0.24 5.47
N GLN A 168 24.28 0.64 6.27
CA GLN A 168 23.74 1.97 6.53
C GLN A 168 23.80 2.89 5.31
N VAL A 169 22.70 3.58 5.04
CA VAL A 169 22.67 4.78 4.21
C VAL A 169 22.61 5.98 5.15
N VAL A 170 23.63 6.85 5.09
CA VAL A 170 23.75 8.01 5.98
C VAL A 170 23.49 9.31 5.24
N GLN A 171 22.87 10.27 5.94
CA GLN A 171 22.70 11.61 5.40
C GLN A 171 24.06 12.31 5.27
N ARG A 172 24.31 12.95 4.12
CA ARG A 172 25.63 13.55 3.80
C ARG A 172 25.88 14.92 4.46
N LEU A 173 24.86 15.53 5.08
CA LEU A 173 24.92 16.91 5.60
C LEU A 173 24.71 16.92 7.11
N ASN A 174 25.81 17.01 7.87
CA ASN A 174 25.97 17.41 9.30
C ASN A 174 25.04 16.88 10.39
N GLU A 175 24.04 16.06 10.09
CA GLU A 175 23.25 15.30 11.06
C GLU A 175 23.58 13.82 10.85
N ALA A 176 24.30 13.25 11.82
CA ALA A 176 24.68 11.84 11.79
C ALA A 176 23.43 10.97 12.05
N GLY A 177 22.68 10.67 10.98
CA GLY A 177 21.51 9.80 11.01
C GLY A 177 21.55 8.76 9.89
N VAL A 178 21.23 7.52 10.24
CA VAL A 178 20.92 6.47 9.26
C VAL A 178 19.54 6.77 8.69
N ILE A 179 19.46 7.03 7.39
CA ILE A 179 18.21 7.38 6.68
C ILE A 179 17.62 6.20 5.91
N GLY A 180 18.38 5.11 5.81
CA GLY A 180 17.95 3.86 5.20
C GLY A 180 18.91 2.72 5.55
N CYS A 181 18.44 1.49 5.41
CA CYS A 181 19.20 0.29 5.63
C CYS A 181 19.11 -0.60 4.40
N LYS A 182 20.23 -0.81 3.70
CA LYS A 182 20.32 -1.71 2.56
C LYS A 182 19.98 -3.13 2.97
N SER A 183 19.42 -3.92 2.05
CA SER A 183 19.48 -5.37 2.19
C SER A 183 20.89 -5.88 1.90
N ALA A 184 21.17 -7.12 2.28
CA ALA A 184 22.45 -7.75 1.95
C ALA A 184 22.64 -7.92 0.43
N CYS A 185 21.55 -8.13 -0.33
CA CYS A 185 21.64 -8.17 -1.78
C CYS A 185 22.09 -6.81 -2.32
N GLU A 186 21.45 -5.73 -1.91
CA GLU A 186 21.80 -4.37 -2.34
C GLU A 186 23.21 -3.95 -1.89
N ALA A 187 23.66 -4.40 -0.72
CA ALA A 187 24.98 -4.03 -0.21
C ALA A 187 26.13 -4.81 -0.87
N PHE A 188 25.93 -6.10 -1.18
CA PHE A 188 27.03 -7.00 -1.56
C PHE A 188 26.90 -7.60 -2.96
N GLY A 189 25.70 -7.62 -3.55
CA GLY A 189 25.45 -8.17 -4.89
C GLY A 189 25.76 -9.65 -5.07
N LEU A 190 25.88 -10.41 -3.98
CA LEU A 190 26.19 -11.85 -4.03
C LEU A 190 24.93 -12.67 -4.27
N ASP A 191 25.02 -13.67 -5.16
CA ASP A 191 23.91 -14.55 -5.53
C ASP A 191 23.20 -15.18 -4.33
N GLN A 192 23.94 -15.54 -3.28
CA GLN A 192 23.39 -16.10 -2.04
C GLN A 192 22.51 -15.12 -1.24
N TYR A 193 22.70 -13.81 -1.40
CA TYR A 193 21.87 -12.78 -0.78
C TYR A 193 20.76 -12.31 -1.70
N CYS A 194 21.01 -12.32 -3.01
CA CYS A 194 20.05 -11.93 -4.04
C CYS A 194 19.14 -13.08 -4.49
N CYS A 195 19.38 -14.29 -4.00
CA CYS A 195 18.71 -15.51 -4.46
C CYS A 195 18.76 -15.66 -5.99
N ALA A 196 19.95 -15.51 -6.56
CA ALA A 196 20.22 -15.61 -7.99
C ALA A 196 21.06 -16.85 -8.32
N GLY A 197 21.22 -17.17 -9.60
CA GLY A 197 22.06 -18.29 -10.05
C GLY A 197 21.67 -19.62 -9.40
N GLU A 198 22.63 -20.29 -8.77
CA GLU A 198 22.39 -21.56 -8.04
C GLU A 198 21.49 -21.39 -6.81
N PHE A 199 21.32 -20.16 -6.32
CA PHE A 199 20.43 -19.79 -5.22
C PHE A 199 19.03 -19.36 -5.68
N ALA A 200 18.68 -19.50 -6.96
CA ALA A 200 17.39 -19.06 -7.51
C ALA A 200 16.17 -19.94 -7.13
N ASN A 201 16.23 -20.66 -6.02
CA ASN A 201 15.10 -21.46 -5.51
C ASN A 201 15.12 -21.51 -3.96
N PRO A 202 13.95 -21.74 -3.32
CA PRO A 202 13.83 -21.72 -1.85
C PRO A 202 14.59 -22.84 -1.14
N ASN A 203 15.01 -23.90 -1.85
CA ASN A 203 15.79 -24.98 -1.24
C ASN A 203 17.28 -24.63 -1.14
N THR A 204 17.78 -23.75 -2.00
CA THR A 204 19.19 -23.34 -2.04
C THR A 204 19.44 -21.95 -1.46
N CYS A 205 18.52 -20.98 -1.62
CA CYS A 205 18.62 -19.70 -0.92
C CYS A 205 18.10 -19.83 0.52
N ARG A 206 18.99 -19.71 1.50
CA ARG A 206 18.63 -19.78 2.92
C ARG A 206 18.70 -18.40 3.56
N PRO A 207 17.97 -18.16 4.67
CA PRO A 207 18.11 -16.93 5.44
C PRO A 207 19.58 -16.66 5.81
N SER A 208 20.02 -15.42 5.61
CA SER A 208 21.36 -14.96 6.01
C SER A 208 21.32 -14.37 7.41
N VAL A 209 22.49 -14.03 7.96
CA VAL A 209 22.59 -13.25 9.20
C VAL A 209 21.84 -11.92 9.07
N TYR A 210 21.96 -11.25 7.92
CA TYR A 210 21.30 -9.96 7.67
C TYR A 210 19.78 -10.08 7.56
N SER A 211 19.27 -11.02 6.75
CA SER A 211 17.82 -11.21 6.64
C SER A 211 17.21 -11.68 7.95
N THR A 212 17.95 -12.47 8.74
CA THR A 212 17.53 -12.87 10.10
C THR A 212 17.42 -11.66 11.05
N ILE A 213 18.32 -10.68 10.96
CA ILE A 213 18.23 -9.44 11.75
C ILE A 213 16.94 -8.70 11.40
N PHE A 214 16.66 -8.50 10.11
CA PHE A 214 15.44 -7.82 9.67
C PHE A 214 14.18 -8.61 10.06
N LYS A 215 14.20 -9.93 9.92
CA LYS A 215 13.06 -10.78 10.27
C LYS A 215 12.72 -10.73 11.76
N ARG A 216 13.73 -10.68 12.63
CA ARG A 216 13.52 -10.58 14.08
C ARG A 216 12.84 -9.28 14.47
N ALA A 217 13.22 -8.18 13.84
CA ALA A 217 12.61 -6.87 14.08
C ALA A 217 11.22 -6.73 13.41
N CYS A 218 11.04 -7.36 12.25
CA CYS A 218 9.85 -7.25 11.41
C CYS A 218 9.30 -8.66 11.06
N PRO A 219 8.72 -9.41 12.02
CA PRO A 219 8.33 -10.81 11.80
C PRO A 219 7.21 -11.01 10.76
N ARG A 220 6.46 -9.94 10.45
CA ARG A 220 5.33 -9.94 9.51
C ARG A 220 5.66 -9.27 8.16
N ALA A 221 6.95 -9.06 7.88
CA ALA A 221 7.44 -8.55 6.60
C ALA A 221 8.40 -9.57 5.98
N TYR A 222 8.51 -9.53 4.64
CA TYR A 222 9.53 -10.25 3.89
C TYR A 222 10.92 -9.69 4.21
N SER A 223 11.83 -10.56 4.61
CA SER A 223 13.23 -10.20 4.94
C SER A 223 14.25 -10.59 3.87
N TYR A 224 13.88 -11.50 2.96
CA TYR A 224 14.63 -11.95 1.78
C TYR A 224 13.68 -12.61 0.78
N ALA A 225 14.14 -12.92 -0.44
CA ALA A 225 13.26 -13.26 -1.57
C ALA A 225 12.37 -14.51 -1.39
N PHE A 226 12.72 -15.45 -0.51
CA PHE A 226 11.94 -16.69 -0.28
C PHE A 226 11.42 -16.81 1.16
N ASP A 227 11.04 -15.69 1.77
CA ASP A 227 10.50 -15.62 3.15
C ASP A 227 8.97 -15.90 3.23
N ASP A 228 8.46 -16.87 2.48
CA ASP A 228 7.03 -16.99 2.24
C ASP A 228 6.21 -17.39 3.48
N GLY A 229 6.75 -18.30 4.29
CA GLY A 229 5.99 -19.01 5.32
C GLY A 229 5.36 -18.13 6.41
N THR A 230 5.85 -16.91 6.59
CA THR A 230 5.31 -15.95 7.59
C THR A 230 5.04 -14.55 7.03
N SER A 231 5.27 -14.36 5.73
CA SER A 231 5.32 -13.02 5.12
C SER A 231 4.35 -12.81 3.98
N THR A 232 3.86 -13.87 3.33
CA THR A 232 2.72 -13.75 2.40
C THR A 232 1.41 -13.88 3.14
N PHE A 233 0.54 -12.92 2.91
CA PHE A 233 -0.82 -12.91 3.43
C PHE A 233 -1.81 -13.04 2.29
N THR A 234 -2.94 -13.70 2.56
CA THR A 234 -4.03 -13.82 1.59
C THR A 234 -5.35 -13.36 2.20
N CYS A 235 -6.09 -12.54 1.48
CA CYS A 235 -7.34 -11.93 1.92
C CYS A 235 -8.14 -11.48 0.71
N LYS A 236 -9.47 -11.33 0.83
CA LYS A 236 -10.23 -10.48 -0.06
C LYS A 236 -10.60 -9.19 0.66
N ALA A 237 -10.13 -8.04 0.17
CA ALA A 237 -10.42 -6.76 0.79
C ALA A 237 -11.03 -5.75 -0.19
N LEU A 238 -11.83 -4.84 0.36
CA LEU A 238 -12.41 -3.72 -0.39
C LEU A 238 -11.46 -2.51 -0.38
N GLU A 239 -10.66 -2.39 0.66
CA GLU A 239 -9.69 -1.31 0.83
C GLU A 239 -8.43 -1.83 1.54
N TYR A 240 -7.27 -1.24 1.23
CA TYR A 240 -6.03 -1.48 1.96
C TYR A 240 -5.53 -0.16 2.55
N ASN A 241 -5.39 -0.11 3.87
CA ASN A 241 -4.84 1.03 4.59
C ASN A 241 -3.33 0.86 4.69
N ILE A 242 -2.58 1.70 3.98
CA ILE A 242 -1.12 1.69 3.87
C ILE A 242 -0.59 2.86 4.69
N THR A 243 -0.05 2.57 5.87
CA THR A 243 0.36 3.59 6.84
C THR A 243 1.88 3.61 6.97
N PHE A 244 2.48 4.74 6.59
CA PHE A 244 3.89 5.03 6.85
C PHE A 244 4.06 5.59 8.26
N CYS A 245 5.12 5.17 8.95
CA CYS A 245 5.39 5.49 10.36
C CYS A 245 4.17 5.24 11.27
N PRO A 246 3.57 4.04 11.26
CA PRO A 246 2.42 3.74 12.10
C PRO A 246 2.77 4.00 13.56
N THR A 247 1.86 4.65 14.27
CA THR A 247 1.97 4.81 15.71
C THR A 247 1.97 3.41 16.34
N GLN A 248 2.81 3.21 17.36
CA GLN A 248 2.78 2.00 18.18
C GLN A 248 1.48 2.02 18.99
N ILE A 249 0.32 1.82 18.37
CA ILE A 249 -0.94 1.67 19.10
C ILE A 249 -0.91 0.30 19.75
N GLY A 250 -0.49 0.29 21.02
CA GLY A 250 -0.87 -0.73 22.01
C GLY A 250 -0.84 -2.18 21.53
N VAL A 251 0.34 -2.72 21.20
CA VAL A 251 0.59 -4.10 21.63
C VAL A 251 0.63 -4.01 23.16
N GLY A 252 -0.46 -4.41 23.80
CA GLY A 252 -0.55 -4.43 25.25
C GLY A 252 0.70 -5.10 25.81
N ARG A 253 1.50 -4.33 26.56
CA ARG A 253 2.33 -4.91 27.59
C ARG A 253 1.36 -5.66 28.49
N GLN A 254 1.48 -6.97 28.52
CA GLN A 254 1.00 -7.73 29.65
C GLN A 254 1.92 -7.34 30.79
N ASP A 255 1.52 -6.33 31.54
CA ASP A 255 2.14 -5.95 32.79
C ASP A 255 1.05 -5.55 33.78
N ASP A 256 1.26 -5.96 35.01
CA ASP A 256 0.25 -6.23 36.01
C ASP A 256 -0.54 -4.98 36.44
N GLY A 257 -1.81 -5.21 36.77
CA GLY A 257 -2.80 -4.17 37.00
C GLY A 257 -2.46 -3.22 38.14
N VAL A 258 -2.64 -1.93 37.88
CA VAL A 258 -3.00 -0.91 38.88
C VAL A 258 -3.98 0.08 38.24
N ASN A 259 -5.11 0.29 38.93
CA ASN A 259 -6.18 1.23 38.60
C ASN A 259 -5.71 2.69 38.56
N SER A 260 -6.08 3.41 37.50
CA SER A 260 -6.33 4.86 37.58
C SER A 260 -7.26 5.32 36.45
N GLU A 261 -8.29 6.08 36.82
CA GLU A 261 -9.41 6.59 36.00
C GLU A 261 -8.98 7.53 34.85
N PRO A 262 -9.81 7.70 33.79
CA PRO A 262 -9.44 8.47 32.62
C PRO A 262 -9.73 9.98 32.79
N LEU A 263 -8.71 10.81 32.56
CA LEU A 263 -8.86 12.24 32.33
C LEU A 263 -9.24 12.48 30.86
N ARG A 264 -10.35 13.20 30.69
CA ARG A 264 -10.84 13.77 29.43
C ARG A 264 -9.90 14.88 28.96
N ASP A 265 -9.55 14.89 27.68
CA ASP A 265 -9.33 16.16 26.98
C ASP A 265 -9.78 16.11 25.52
N ASN A 266 -10.48 17.18 25.14
CA ASN A 266 -11.11 17.48 23.88
C ASN A 266 -10.16 18.37 23.08
N SER A 267 -9.73 17.95 21.89
CA SER A 267 -9.10 18.88 20.96
C SER A 267 -9.38 18.46 19.52
N TYR A 268 -10.17 19.30 18.87
CA TYR A 268 -10.75 19.15 17.55
C TYR A 268 -9.72 19.52 16.47
N GLY A 269 -9.45 18.60 15.53
CA GLY A 269 -8.70 18.86 14.31
C GLY A 269 -9.65 19.03 13.13
N GLU A 270 -9.46 20.13 12.40
CA GLU A 270 -10.31 20.65 11.33
C GLU A 270 -10.31 19.77 10.07
N VAL A 271 -11.48 19.31 9.66
CA VAL A 271 -11.72 18.62 8.39
C VAL A 271 -12.05 19.68 7.35
N VAL A 272 -11.17 19.90 6.37
CA VAL A 272 -11.53 20.68 5.18
C VAL A 272 -12.35 19.78 4.26
N ALA A 273 -13.66 19.76 4.51
CA ALA A 273 -14.67 19.21 3.61
C ALA A 273 -15.32 20.36 2.84
N VAL A 274 -15.31 20.28 1.51
CA VAL A 274 -16.26 21.04 0.68
C VAL A 274 -17.57 20.27 0.69
N VAL A 275 -18.65 20.91 1.15
CA VAL A 275 -20.03 20.39 1.14
C VAL A 275 -20.91 21.38 0.33
N PRO A 276 -22.08 20.98 -0.21
CA PRO A 276 -23.24 20.79 0.65
C PRO A 276 -24.05 19.51 0.42
N SER A 277 -24.29 18.85 1.54
CA SER A 277 -25.49 18.15 2.01
C SER A 277 -26.66 17.96 1.03
N SER A 278 -27.12 16.71 0.93
CA SER A 278 -28.50 16.40 1.33
C SER A 278 -28.71 14.90 1.61
N SER A 279 -29.11 14.63 2.86
CA SER A 279 -30.08 13.63 3.32
C SER A 279 -30.05 12.20 2.78
N ASN A 280 -29.82 11.28 3.72
CA ASN A 280 -30.39 9.93 3.71
C ASN A 280 -31.88 9.99 3.39
N ASN A 281 -32.23 9.64 2.16
CA ASN A 281 -33.47 8.99 1.81
C ASN A 281 -33.12 8.02 0.69
N LEU A 282 -33.49 6.75 0.86
CA LEU A 282 -33.61 5.79 -0.23
C LEU A 282 -34.68 6.32 -1.20
N ALA A 283 -34.30 7.29 -2.03
CA ALA A 283 -35.11 7.77 -3.13
C ALA A 283 -34.77 6.88 -4.32
N PHE A 284 -35.51 5.78 -4.46
CA PHE A 284 -35.70 5.21 -5.80
C PHE A 284 -36.09 6.37 -6.72
N PRO A 285 -35.45 6.54 -7.89
CA PRO A 285 -35.87 7.56 -8.82
C PRO A 285 -37.34 7.26 -9.13
N LYS A 286 -38.24 8.23 -8.95
CA LYS A 286 -39.67 8.08 -9.32
C LYS A 286 -39.83 7.66 -10.80
N SER A 287 -38.77 7.85 -11.60
CA SER A 287 -38.62 7.37 -12.99
C SER A 287 -38.48 5.85 -13.14
N VAL A 288 -38.02 5.12 -12.12
CA VAL A 288 -37.80 3.66 -12.16
C VAL A 288 -39.08 2.89 -11.76
N ILE A 289 -39.88 3.42 -10.84
CA ILE A 289 -41.20 2.85 -10.51
C ILE A 289 -42.17 3.04 -11.70
N LEU A 290 -42.06 4.16 -12.44
CA LEU A 290 -42.89 4.39 -13.63
C LEU A 290 -42.53 3.43 -14.79
N LEU A 291 -41.25 3.03 -14.92
CA LEU A 291 -40.82 2.08 -15.94
C LEU A 291 -41.25 0.63 -15.63
N LEU A 292 -41.33 0.24 -14.35
CA LEU A 292 -41.85 -1.08 -13.96
C LEU A 292 -43.36 -1.19 -14.19
N ILE A 293 -44.14 -0.14 -13.94
CA ILE A 293 -45.60 -0.14 -14.16
C ILE A 293 -45.95 -0.20 -15.66
N LEU A 294 -45.16 0.42 -16.54
CA LEU A 294 -45.35 0.37 -18.00
C LEU A 294 -44.91 -0.94 -18.67
N THR A 295 -44.36 -1.90 -17.91
CA THR A 295 -44.03 -3.25 -18.43
C THR A 295 -45.07 -4.31 -18.08
N PHE A 296 -46.02 -4.00 -17.19
CA PHE A 296 -47.11 -4.87 -16.75
C PHE A 296 -48.50 -4.50 -17.32
N PHE A 297 -48.57 -3.54 -18.24
CA PHE A 297 -49.69 -3.35 -19.17
C PHE A 297 -49.20 -3.32 -20.62
#